data_AF-A0A6J0CV57-F1
#
_entry.id   AF-A0A6J0CV57-F1
#
_cell.length_a   1.000
_cell.length_b   1.000
_cell.length_c   1.000
_cell.angle_alpha   90.00
_cell.angle_beta   90.00
_cell.angle_gamma   90.00
#
_symmetry.space_group_name_H-M   'P 1'
#
loop_
_entity.id
_entity.type
_entity.pdbx_description
1 polymer ?
#
loop_
_entity_poly.entity_id
_entity_poly.type
_entity_poly.pdbx_seq_one_letter_code
_entity_poly.pdbx_strand_id
1 'polypeptide(L)'
;MEPYTVAGVAKLEGDNVNPESQLIQQNEQSEEKAGSTKYRLVGVLVHSGQASGGHYYSYIIQRNGGDGEKNRWYKFDDGDVTECKMDDDEEMKNQCFGGEYMGEVFDHMMKCMSYRRQKR
;
A
#
# COMPACT_ATOMS: atom_id res chain seq x y z
N MET A 1 4.56 -2.37 -21.58
CA MET A 1 3.17 -2.59 -21.14
C MET A 1 2.55 -1.22 -20.99
N GLU A 2 1.48 -0.93 -21.72
CA GLU A 2 0.73 0.33 -21.57
C GLU A 2 0.11 0.39 -20.16
N PRO A 3 -0.06 1.57 -19.56
CA PRO A 3 -0.64 1.69 -18.23
C PRO A 3 -2.12 1.27 -18.24
N TYR A 4 -2.54 0.52 -17.23
CA TYR A 4 -3.92 0.04 -17.06
C TYR A 4 -4.85 1.19 -16.60
N THR A 5 -5.03 2.16 -17.49
CA THR A 5 -5.93 3.31 -17.36
C THR A 5 -7.13 3.10 -18.27
N VAL A 6 -8.21 3.86 -18.10
CA VAL A 6 -9.39 3.79 -19.00
C VAL A 6 -8.96 3.90 -20.48
N ALA A 7 -8.08 4.85 -20.80
CA ALA A 7 -7.54 5.01 -22.15
C ALA A 7 -6.64 3.84 -22.60
N GLY A 8 -5.83 3.28 -21.69
CA GLY A 8 -4.98 2.13 -21.98
C GLY A 8 -5.77 0.84 -22.20
N VAL A 9 -6.84 0.61 -21.43
CA VAL A 9 -7.74 -0.54 -21.55
C VAL A 9 -8.58 -0.42 -22.84
N ALA A 10 -9.17 0.74 -23.12
CA ALA A 10 -9.92 0.96 -24.36
C ALA A 10 -9.08 0.68 -25.62
N LYS A 11 -7.79 1.09 -25.60
CA LYS A 11 -6.84 0.77 -26.69
C LYS A 11 -6.54 -0.72 -26.82
N LEU A 12 -6.49 -1.47 -25.71
CA LEU A 12 -6.28 -2.92 -25.73
C LEU A 12 -7.51 -3.69 -26.22
N GLU A 13 -8.70 -3.18 -25.91
CA GLU A 13 -9.98 -3.82 -26.28
C GLU A 13 -10.42 -3.53 -27.73
N GLY A 14 -9.70 -2.66 -28.45
CA GLY A 14 -9.97 -2.33 -29.85
C GLY A 14 -11.17 -1.40 -30.06
N ASP A 15 -11.75 -0.89 -28.97
CA ASP A 15 -12.83 0.08 -29.01
C ASP A 15 -12.27 1.48 -29.30
N ASN A 16 -12.67 2.06 -30.43
CA ASN A 16 -12.51 3.48 -30.69
C ASN A 16 -13.50 4.26 -29.81
N VAL A 17 -13.19 4.37 -28.52
CA VAL A 17 -13.97 5.24 -27.62
C VAL A 17 -13.64 6.69 -27.98
N ASN A 18 -14.61 7.39 -28.57
CA ASN A 18 -14.49 8.82 -28.86
C ASN A 18 -14.25 9.59 -27.53
N PRO A 19 -13.10 10.28 -27.37
CA PRO A 19 -12.74 10.96 -26.13
C PRO A 19 -13.67 12.13 -25.75
N GLU A 20 -14.61 12.54 -26.61
CA GLU A 20 -15.54 13.64 -26.34
C GLU A 20 -16.68 13.32 -25.34
N SER A 21 -16.87 12.07 -24.92
CA SER A 21 -18.09 11.69 -24.19
C SER A 21 -18.09 12.02 -22.68
N GLN A 22 -17.03 12.59 -22.11
CA GLN A 22 -16.95 12.91 -20.67
C GLN A 22 -16.43 14.31 -20.36
N LEU A 23 -16.91 15.31 -21.09
CA LEU A 23 -16.72 16.72 -20.71
C LEU A 23 -17.63 17.10 -19.53
N ILE A 24 -17.10 17.02 -18.30
CA ILE A 24 -17.50 17.96 -17.25
C ILE A 24 -16.78 19.27 -17.57
N GLN A 25 -17.55 20.30 -17.92
CA GLN A 25 -17.07 21.64 -18.28
C GLN A 25 -16.20 22.21 -17.17
N GLN A 26 -14.89 22.28 -17.40
CA GLN A 26 -14.04 23.32 -16.82
C GLN A 26 -13.22 23.94 -17.93
N ASN A 27 -13.40 25.25 -18.02
CA ASN A 27 -12.94 26.15 -19.05
C ASN A 27 -11.42 26.41 -18.91
N GLU A 28 -10.78 26.65 -20.05
CA GLU A 28 -9.48 27.32 -20.26
C GLU A 28 -8.18 26.50 -20.15
N GLN A 29 -7.73 26.07 -21.33
CA GLN A 29 -6.39 26.34 -21.87
C GLN A 29 -5.17 25.81 -21.08
N SER A 30 -4.84 24.54 -21.30
CA SER A 30 -3.45 24.09 -21.24
C SER A 30 -3.29 22.84 -22.10
N GLU A 31 -2.23 22.82 -22.91
CA GLU A 31 -1.73 21.67 -23.68
C GLU A 31 -2.09 20.34 -23.01
N GLU A 32 -2.67 19.41 -23.77
CA GLU A 32 -3.00 18.04 -23.33
C GLU A 32 -1.73 17.29 -22.90
N LYS A 33 -1.22 17.60 -21.70
CA LYS A 33 -0.39 16.68 -20.95
C LYS A 33 -1.31 15.51 -20.61
N ALA A 34 -1.15 14.41 -21.34
CA ALA A 34 -1.59 13.11 -20.87
C ALA A 34 -1.31 13.03 -19.36
N GLY A 35 -2.36 12.98 -18.55
CA GLY A 35 -2.25 13.02 -17.09
C GLY A 35 -1.23 11.97 -16.62
N SER A 36 -0.44 12.31 -15.59
CA SER A 36 0.56 11.37 -15.05
C SER A 36 -0.10 10.06 -14.65
N THR A 37 0.43 8.94 -15.14
CA THR A 37 0.01 7.58 -14.75
C THR A 37 0.85 7.02 -13.60
N LYS A 38 1.78 7.80 -13.06
CA LYS A 38 2.61 7.43 -11.91
C LYS A 38 1.83 7.64 -10.61
N TYR A 39 1.82 6.62 -9.77
CA TYR A 39 1.23 6.64 -8.44
C TYR A 39 2.31 6.51 -7.37
N ARG A 40 2.04 7.10 -6.21
CA ARG A 40 2.83 6.92 -5.00
C ARG A 40 1.98 6.20 -3.97
N LEU A 41 2.53 5.14 -3.37
CA LEU A 41 1.89 4.48 -2.23
C LEU A 41 1.79 5.48 -1.07
N VAL A 42 0.60 5.65 -0.51
CA VAL A 42 0.34 6.58 0.59
C VAL A 42 -0.26 5.92 1.81
N GLY A 43 -0.73 4.69 1.69
CA GLY A 43 -1.25 3.94 2.82
C GLY A 43 -1.47 2.48 2.52
N VAL A 44 -1.46 1.69 3.57
CA VAL A 44 -1.72 0.25 3.57
C VAL A 44 -2.72 -0.04 4.68
N LEU A 45 -3.85 -0.64 4.33
CA LEU A 45 -4.83 -1.16 5.30
C LEU A 45 -4.46 -2.61 5.62
N VAL A 46 -4.21 -2.90 6.89
CA VAL A 46 -3.77 -4.22 7.34
C VAL A 46 -4.88 -4.89 8.13
N HIS A 47 -5.03 -6.20 7.93
CA HIS A 47 -5.88 -7.07 8.72
C HIS A 47 -5.01 -8.12 9.41
N SER A 48 -5.14 -8.25 10.73
CA SER A 48 -4.47 -9.28 11.52
C SER A 48 -5.50 -10.17 12.21
N GLY A 49 -5.50 -11.47 11.90
CA GLY A 49 -6.40 -12.42 12.54
C GLY A 49 -7.03 -13.44 11.59
N GLN A 50 -8.19 -13.96 11.98
CA GLN A 50 -8.93 -14.98 11.24
C GLN A 50 -9.86 -14.34 10.21
N ALA A 51 -10.31 -15.10 9.20
CA ALA A 51 -11.20 -14.56 8.18
C ALA A 51 -12.57 -14.11 8.75
N SER A 52 -13.05 -14.75 9.81
CA SER A 52 -14.32 -14.43 10.48
C SER A 52 -14.22 -13.34 11.53
N GLY A 53 -13.01 -12.83 11.80
CA GLY A 53 -12.77 -11.82 12.82
C GLY A 53 -11.28 -11.59 13.03
N GLY A 54 -10.93 -10.36 13.38
CA GLY A 54 -9.55 -9.94 13.53
C GLY A 54 -9.50 -8.47 13.86
N HIS A 55 -8.37 -7.86 13.58
CA HIS A 55 -8.10 -6.46 13.89
C HIS A 55 -7.62 -5.72 12.65
N TYR A 56 -8.18 -4.53 12.43
CA TYR A 56 -7.80 -3.67 11.32
C TYR A 56 -7.04 -2.45 11.83
N TYR A 57 -5.95 -2.12 11.16
CA TYR A 57 -5.20 -0.90 11.39
C TYR A 57 -4.60 -0.42 10.07
N SER A 58 -4.04 0.79 10.05
CA SER A 58 -3.49 1.34 8.81
C SER A 58 -2.11 1.97 9.00
N TYR A 59 -1.25 1.80 8.01
CA TYR A 59 -0.03 2.58 7.85
C TYR A 59 -0.29 3.68 6.85
N ILE A 60 0.01 4.93 7.19
CA ILE A 60 -0.23 6.09 6.31
C ILE A 60 1.00 7.00 6.31
N ILE A 61 1.36 7.48 5.13
CA ILE A 61 2.44 8.45 4.96
C ILE A 61 1.97 9.86 5.32
N GLN A 62 2.78 10.61 6.05
CA GLN A 62 2.55 12.03 6.25
C GLN A 62 2.83 12.78 4.95
N ARG A 63 1.83 13.51 4.44
CA ARG A 63 1.92 14.21 3.14
C ARG A 63 2.60 15.59 3.21
N ASN A 64 2.82 16.11 4.41
CA ASN A 64 3.16 17.52 4.64
C ASN A 64 4.64 17.75 4.97
N GLY A 65 5.54 16.82 4.62
CA GLY A 65 6.98 17.07 4.75
C GLY A 65 7.44 18.07 3.70
N GLY A 66 8.22 19.08 4.10
CA GLY A 66 8.88 19.98 3.16
C GLY A 66 9.83 19.23 2.22
N ASP A 67 10.21 19.85 1.11
CA ASP A 67 11.15 19.26 0.14
C ASP A 67 12.42 18.75 0.85
N GLY A 68 12.64 17.44 0.81
CA GLY A 68 13.80 16.77 1.40
C GLY A 68 13.56 16.08 2.75
N GLU A 69 12.37 16.20 3.36
CA GLU A 69 12.02 15.37 4.51
C GLU A 69 11.77 13.92 4.08
N LYS A 70 12.35 12.96 4.80
CA LYS A 70 12.06 11.54 4.61
C LYS A 70 10.55 11.31 4.76
N ASN A 71 10.02 10.40 3.94
CA ASN A 71 8.65 9.93 4.00
C ASN A 71 8.36 9.33 5.39
N ARG A 72 7.80 10.13 6.30
CA ARG A 72 7.44 9.68 7.64
C ARG A 72 6.16 8.87 7.59
N TRP A 73 6.21 7.67 8.15
CA TRP A 73 5.08 6.76 8.23
C TRP A 73 4.56 6.66 9.65
N TYR A 74 3.24 6.55 9.75
CA TYR A 74 2.53 6.40 11.01
C TYR A 74 1.61 5.19 10.95
N LYS A 75 1.54 4.45 12.05
CA LYS A 75 0.56 3.40 12.31
C LYS A 75 -0.62 4.02 13.06
N PHE A 76 -1.81 3.87 12.49
CA PHE A 76 -3.09 4.24 13.08
C PHE A 76 -3.78 2.96 13.52
N ASP A 77 -3.83 2.76 14.84
CA ASP A 77 -4.31 1.55 15.51
C ASP A 77 -5.35 1.97 16.55
N ASP A 78 -6.61 2.02 16.14
CA ASP A 78 -7.73 2.57 16.91
C ASP A 78 -7.45 4.01 17.44
N GLY A 79 -7.29 4.15 18.76
CA GLY A 79 -7.01 5.42 19.41
C GLY A 79 -5.52 5.81 19.41
N ASP A 80 -4.65 4.89 19.04
CA ASP A 80 -3.19 5.06 19.11
C ASP A 80 -2.61 5.36 17.74
N VAL A 81 -1.87 6.49 17.66
CA VAL A 81 -1.11 6.87 16.48
C VAL A 81 0.38 6.89 16.83
N THR A 82 1.15 6.01 16.19
CA THR A 82 2.57 5.80 16.50
C THR A 82 3.43 5.92 15.24
N GLU A 83 4.67 6.40 15.40
CA GLU A 83 5.64 6.44 14.29
C GLU A 83 6.12 5.02 13.96
N CYS A 84 6.32 4.72 12.68
CA CYS A 84 6.79 3.42 12.22
C CYS A 84 7.81 3.54 11.08
N LYS A 85 8.59 2.48 10.86
CA LYS A 85 9.67 2.42 9.88
C LYS A 85 9.23 1.79 8.56
N MET A 86 8.05 2.16 8.06
CA MET A 86 7.55 1.62 6.78
C MET A 86 8.29 2.19 5.56
N ASP A 87 9.29 3.06 5.76
CA ASP A 87 10.30 3.44 4.78
C ASP A 87 11.42 2.39 4.63
N ASP A 88 11.54 1.43 5.54
CA ASP A 88 12.42 0.27 5.44
C ASP A 88 11.71 -0.90 4.74
N ASP A 89 12.29 -1.39 3.64
CA ASP A 89 11.72 -2.46 2.82
C ASP A 89 11.57 -3.77 3.61
N GLU A 90 12.47 -4.07 4.54
CA GLU A 90 12.35 -5.28 5.36
C GLU A 90 11.20 -5.18 6.37
N GLU A 91 10.97 -4.00 6.96
CA GLU A 91 9.82 -3.78 7.84
C GLU A 91 8.50 -3.85 7.05
N MET A 92 8.43 -3.19 5.90
CA MET A 92 7.29 -3.25 4.98
C MET A 92 6.93 -4.70 4.62
N LYS A 93 7.94 -5.49 4.25
CA LYS A 93 7.77 -6.91 3.93
C LYS A 93 7.29 -7.71 5.11
N ASN A 94 7.90 -7.50 6.28
CA ASN A 94 7.57 -8.24 7.49
C ASN A 94 6.15 -7.97 7.98
N GLN A 95 5.67 -6.73 7.87
CA GLN A 95 4.35 -6.33 8.36
C GLN A 95 3.22 -6.51 7.34
N CYS A 96 3.50 -6.41 6.03
CA CYS A 96 2.43 -6.26 5.03
C CYS A 96 2.40 -7.33 3.93
N PHE A 97 3.50 -8.04 3.64
CA PHE A 97 3.53 -8.96 2.48
C PHE A 97 2.98 -10.36 2.80
N GLY A 98 2.81 -10.68 4.08
CA GLY A 98 2.36 -11.99 4.53
C GLY A 98 3.39 -13.09 4.27
N GLY A 99 2.91 -14.31 4.02
CA GLY A 99 3.75 -15.46 3.68
C GLY A 99 4.12 -16.34 4.88
N GLU A 100 4.95 -17.34 4.61
CA GLU A 100 5.38 -18.33 5.61
C GLU A 100 6.81 -18.06 6.04
N TYR A 101 7.10 -18.31 7.31
CA TYR A 101 8.46 -18.21 7.86
C TYR A 101 8.74 -19.31 8.87
N MET A 102 10.02 -19.52 9.18
CA MET A 102 10.44 -20.43 10.25
C MET A 102 10.62 -19.63 11.54
N GLY A 103 9.68 -19.82 12.47
CA GLY A 103 9.71 -19.17 13.77
C GLY A 103 10.45 -20.02 14.80
N GLU A 104 11.24 -19.34 15.63
CA GLU A 104 11.88 -19.91 16.80
C GLU A 104 10.87 -19.93 17.96
N VAL A 105 10.55 -21.13 18.45
CA VAL A 105 9.63 -21.33 19.56
C VAL A 105 10.42 -21.84 20.76
N PHE A 106 10.49 -21.00 21.79
CA PHE A 106 11.10 -21.33 23.07
C PHE A 106 10.07 -21.94 24.01
N ASP A 107 10.48 -22.96 24.77
CA ASP A 107 9.65 -23.47 25.87
C ASP A 107 9.55 -22.46 27.02
N HIS A 108 8.61 -22.70 27.93
CA HIS A 108 8.35 -21.79 29.06
C HIS A 108 9.56 -21.61 30.00
N MET A 109 10.53 -22.52 29.96
CA MET A 109 11.74 -22.46 30.78
C MET A 109 12.95 -21.90 30.00
N MET A 110 12.76 -21.52 28.72
CA MET A 110 13.79 -21.18 27.75
C MET A 110 14.91 -22.23 27.64
N LYS A 111 14.62 -23.50 27.95
CA LYS A 111 15.61 -24.59 27.94
C LYS A 111 15.70 -25.29 26.60
N CYS A 112 14.59 -25.34 25.87
CA CYS A 112 14.52 -25.98 24.58
C CYS A 112 14.02 -25.00 23.51
N MET A 113 14.72 -25.01 22.38
CA MET A 113 14.42 -24.21 21.21
C MET A 113 13.98 -25.14 20.08
N SER A 114 12.86 -24.83 19.44
CA SER A 114 12.38 -25.57 18.26
C SER A 114 12.04 -24.62 17.12
N TYR A 115 12.29 -25.05 15.89
CA TYR A 115 11.88 -24.29 14.71
C TYR A 115 10.55 -24.84 14.19
N ARG A 116 9.58 -23.96 13.97
CA ARG A 116 8.28 -24.33 13.41
C ARG A 116 7.89 -23.39 12.28
N ARG A 117 7.29 -23.93 11.23
CA ARG A 117 6.71 -23.14 10.15
C ARG A 117 5.49 -22.37 10.67
N GLN A 118 5.47 -21.06 10.46
CA GLN A 118 4.43 -20.13 10.88
C GLN A 118 3.96 -19.29 9.70
N LYS A 119 2.75 -18.71 9.83
CA LYS A 119 2.17 -17.78 8.86
C LYS A 119 2.15 -16.38 9.48
N ARG A 120 2.42 -15.37 8.66
CA ARG A 120 2.21 -13.96 8.99
C ARG A 120 0.77 -13.57 8.74
#